data_AF-A0A6J6LSE6-F1
#
_entry.id   AF-A0A6J6LSE6-F1
#
_cell.length_a   1.000
_cell.length_b   1.000
_cell.length_c   1.000
_cell.angle_alpha   90.00
_cell.angle_beta   90.00
_cell.angle_gamma   90.00
#
_symmetry.space_group_name_H-M   'P 1'
#
loop_
_entity.id
_entity.type
_entity.pdbx_description
1 polymer ?
#
loop_
_entity_poly.entity_id
_entity_poly.type
_entity_poly.pdbx_seq_one_letter_code
_entity_poly.pdbx_strand_id
1 'polypeptide(L)'
;MIAVLTMGLTPQIIRYDLAILSESLTISFVVLLITASINLASQRNSRTISLWLLNLLVCGMTRPTHLIIIWACTAFALFYILRKNSVRNIGLCFVLLLMSLWGYTLFRTDHGYSRLNFYTVLADQIMSNDARYQWFVQHGMPDIPVLRTSLSYDYVDDVDPALLALVELPVGQPPPAMIRVGGTQFANWVISDGWSTYGKYVLSHKSESLSRIRALSDPTLSPINDDFLPINTRFSFARTLFGDWKTWAGLGLAAITSMLIRVSRRRQFFALCAMSSFTLVVYCINMLASGIEHPRHASAAAVAIRVLALSAVVLALPGRRSAIPVDEFDDARGKKTSRAD
;
A
#
# COMPACT_ATOMS: atom_id res chain seq x y z
N MET A 1 -14.28 -16.29 -12.96
CA MET A 1 -13.57 -16.16 -14.24
C MET A 1 -13.75 -14.76 -14.84
N ILE A 2 -14.98 -14.32 -15.13
CA ILE A 2 -15.25 -12.97 -15.68
C ILE A 2 -14.59 -11.87 -14.86
N ALA A 3 -14.79 -11.84 -13.54
CA ALA A 3 -14.22 -10.79 -12.70
C ALA A 3 -12.68 -10.80 -12.63
N VAL A 4 -12.04 -11.97 -12.76
CA VAL A 4 -10.57 -12.09 -12.83
C VAL A 4 -10.06 -11.56 -14.17
N LEU A 5 -10.77 -11.88 -15.27
CA LEU A 5 -10.48 -11.35 -16.61
C LEU A 5 -10.69 -9.83 -16.68
N THR A 6 -11.79 -9.31 -16.13
CA THR A 6 -12.04 -7.88 -16.06
C THR A 6 -10.96 -7.16 -15.25
N MET A 7 -10.47 -7.76 -14.16
CA MET A 7 -9.37 -7.17 -13.39
C MET A 7 -8.05 -7.23 -14.16
N GLY A 8 -7.69 -8.38 -14.73
CA GLY A 8 -6.46 -8.57 -15.51
C GLY A 8 -6.36 -7.68 -16.75
N LEU A 9 -7.51 -7.26 -17.31
CA LEU A 9 -7.55 -6.34 -18.44
C LEU A 9 -7.54 -4.86 -18.06
N THR A 10 -7.49 -4.52 -16.76
CA THR A 10 -7.42 -3.11 -16.34
C THR A 10 -6.12 -2.46 -16.84
N PRO A 11 -6.16 -1.18 -17.25
CA PRO A 11 -4.97 -0.48 -17.73
C PRO A 11 -3.80 -0.52 -16.74
N GLN A 12 -4.11 -0.50 -15.43
CA GLN A 12 -3.11 -0.58 -14.37
C GLN A 12 -2.37 -1.93 -14.37
N ILE A 13 -3.01 -3.05 -14.71
CA ILE A 13 -2.35 -4.36 -14.72
C ILE A 13 -1.57 -4.55 -16.03
N ILE A 14 -2.22 -4.33 -17.19
CA ILE A 14 -1.60 -4.52 -18.51
C ILE A 14 -0.31 -3.70 -18.64
N ARG A 15 -0.28 -2.48 -18.13
CA ARG A 15 0.90 -1.60 -18.26
C ARG A 15 2.13 -2.12 -17.54
N TYR A 16 1.96 -2.68 -16.34
CA TYR A 16 3.10 -3.19 -15.57
C TYR A 16 3.51 -4.61 -15.97
N ASP A 17 2.62 -5.35 -16.65
CA ASP A 17 3.00 -6.57 -17.37
C ASP A 17 3.95 -6.28 -18.54
N LEU A 18 3.83 -5.12 -19.19
CA LEU A 18 4.68 -4.72 -20.32
C LEU A 18 6.04 -4.16 -19.90
N ALA A 19 6.14 -3.53 -18.72
CA ALA A 19 7.36 -2.87 -18.27
C ALA A 19 8.25 -3.72 -17.34
N ILE A 20 7.79 -4.90 -16.88
CA ILE A 20 8.42 -5.76 -15.83
C ILE A 20 9.19 -4.92 -14.79
N LEU A 21 8.48 -4.01 -14.13
CA LEU A 21 9.03 -3.19 -13.05
C LEU A 21 8.60 -3.74 -11.68
N SER A 22 9.21 -3.25 -10.60
CA SER A 22 8.85 -3.65 -9.23
C SER A 22 7.37 -3.42 -8.88
N GLU A 23 6.67 -2.57 -9.62
CA GLU A 23 5.22 -2.36 -9.49
C GLU A 23 4.39 -3.60 -9.85
N SER A 24 4.74 -4.40 -10.87
CA SER A 24 3.96 -5.59 -11.25
C SER A 24 3.98 -6.65 -10.15
N LEU A 25 5.15 -6.85 -9.55
CA LEU A 25 5.34 -7.68 -8.36
C LEU A 25 4.53 -7.13 -7.18
N THR A 26 4.59 -5.80 -6.96
CA THR A 26 3.86 -5.14 -5.89
C THR A 26 2.35 -5.36 -6.03
N ILE A 27 1.78 -5.17 -7.23
CA ILE A 27 0.37 -5.42 -7.52
C ILE A 27 0.00 -6.88 -7.24
N SER A 28 0.80 -7.82 -7.74
CA SER A 28 0.57 -9.26 -7.58
C SER A 28 0.55 -9.68 -6.12
N PHE A 29 1.54 -9.25 -5.33
CA PHE A 29 1.61 -9.60 -3.91
C PHE A 29 0.53 -8.91 -3.07
N VAL A 30 0.10 -7.71 -3.42
CA VAL A 30 -1.05 -7.05 -2.77
C VAL A 30 -2.34 -7.84 -3.00
N VAL A 31 -2.59 -8.29 -4.25
CA VAL A 31 -3.76 -9.14 -4.58
C VAL A 31 -3.73 -10.45 -3.80
N LEU A 32 -2.56 -11.11 -3.74
CA LEU A 32 -2.38 -12.34 -2.99
C LEU A 32 -2.56 -12.13 -1.49
N LEU A 33 -2.06 -11.03 -0.93
CA LEU A 33 -2.23 -10.69 0.48
C LEU A 33 -3.70 -10.44 0.84
N ILE A 34 -4.46 -9.73 0.00
CA ILE A 34 -5.91 -9.53 0.18
C ILE A 34 -6.61 -10.90 0.20
N THR A 35 -6.32 -11.74 -0.79
CA THR A 35 -6.92 -13.08 -0.92
C THR A 35 -6.58 -13.97 0.28
N ALA A 36 -5.31 -14.00 0.69
CA ALA A 36 -4.86 -14.76 1.84
C ALA A 36 -5.50 -14.26 3.15
N SER A 37 -5.71 -12.95 3.30
CA SER A 37 -6.36 -12.35 4.47
C SER A 37 -7.84 -12.75 4.57
N ILE A 38 -8.57 -12.76 3.45
CA ILE A 38 -9.96 -13.23 3.38
C ILE A 38 -10.04 -14.74 3.65
N ASN A 39 -9.10 -15.51 3.09
CA ASN A 39 -9.05 -16.96 3.31
C ASN A 39 -8.79 -17.30 4.78
N LEU A 40 -7.82 -16.62 5.41
CA LEU A 40 -7.52 -16.75 6.84
C LEU A 40 -8.73 -16.39 7.72
N ALA A 41 -9.52 -15.38 7.33
CA ALA A 41 -10.75 -15.01 8.03
C ALA A 41 -11.84 -16.08 7.93
N SER A 42 -11.86 -16.82 6.82
CA SER A 42 -12.85 -17.87 6.54
C SER A 42 -12.47 -19.21 7.19
N GLN A 43 -11.20 -19.59 7.09
CA GLN A 43 -10.67 -20.84 7.63
C GLN A 43 -9.37 -20.54 8.37
N ARG A 44 -9.35 -20.77 9.69
CA ARG A 44 -8.16 -20.53 10.51
C ARG A 44 -7.45 -21.84 10.85
N ASN A 45 -6.59 -22.29 9.94
CA ASN A 45 -5.72 -23.45 10.11
C ASN A 45 -4.24 -23.08 9.87
N SER A 46 -3.30 -23.97 10.20
CA SER A 46 -1.86 -23.69 10.08
C SER A 46 -1.47 -23.35 8.64
N ARG A 47 -2.02 -24.03 7.63
CA ARG A 47 -1.75 -23.77 6.22
C ARG A 47 -2.14 -22.35 5.80
N THR A 48 -3.34 -21.90 6.17
CA THR A 48 -3.80 -20.54 5.87
C THR A 48 -2.97 -19.46 6.57
N ILE A 49 -2.51 -19.73 7.80
CA ILE A 49 -1.62 -18.82 8.53
C ILE A 49 -0.26 -18.73 7.84
N SER A 50 0.35 -19.87 7.48
CA SER A 50 1.64 -19.90 6.79
C SER A 50 1.58 -19.20 5.43
N LEU A 51 0.51 -19.45 4.65
CA LEU A 51 0.30 -18.75 3.37
C LEU A 51 0.11 -17.25 3.57
N TRP A 52 -0.64 -16.84 4.60
CA TRP A 52 -0.82 -15.43 4.90
C TRP A 52 0.49 -14.75 5.32
N LEU A 53 1.29 -15.39 6.18
CA LEU A 53 2.61 -14.90 6.58
C LEU A 53 3.57 -14.77 5.40
N LEU A 54 3.60 -15.77 4.51
CA LEU A 54 4.42 -15.71 3.30
C LEU A 54 4.01 -14.54 2.41
N ASN A 55 2.71 -14.37 2.14
CA ASN A 55 2.22 -13.26 1.31
C ASN A 55 2.44 -11.89 1.98
N LEU A 56 2.31 -11.81 3.31
CA LEU A 56 2.61 -10.61 4.06
C LEU A 56 4.10 -10.25 3.97
N LEU A 57 4.99 -11.25 4.11
CA LEU A 57 6.42 -11.06 3.98
C LEU A 57 6.77 -10.53 2.60
N VAL A 58 6.35 -11.25 1.55
CA VAL A 58 6.72 -10.90 0.19
C VAL A 58 6.12 -9.55 -0.22
N CYS A 59 4.87 -9.25 0.17
CA CYS A 59 4.25 -7.94 -0.07
C CYS A 59 4.92 -6.80 0.72
N GLY A 60 5.34 -7.06 1.97
CA GLY A 60 6.00 -6.06 2.80
C GLY A 60 7.44 -5.78 2.36
N MET A 61 8.10 -6.76 1.73
CA MET A 61 9.47 -6.64 1.24
C MET A 61 9.58 -6.09 -0.18
N THR A 62 8.47 -5.89 -0.90
CA THR A 62 8.58 -5.25 -2.24
C THR A 62 8.96 -3.80 -2.17
N ARG A 63 8.54 -3.09 -1.11
CA ARG A 63 8.75 -1.66 -0.95
C ARG A 63 8.89 -1.27 0.51
N PRO A 64 9.78 -0.32 0.83
CA PRO A 64 9.87 0.30 2.15
C PRO A 64 8.53 0.75 2.74
N THR A 65 7.67 1.38 1.93
CA THR A 65 6.36 1.90 2.40
C THR A 65 5.39 0.80 2.81
N HIS A 66 5.58 -0.43 2.34
CA HIS A 66 4.73 -1.57 2.69
C HIS A 66 5.11 -2.23 4.02
N LEU A 67 6.29 -1.93 4.57
CA LEU A 67 6.71 -2.43 5.90
C LEU A 67 5.75 -1.99 7.01
N ILE A 68 5.05 -0.87 6.82
CA ILE A 68 4.01 -0.42 7.76
C ILE A 68 2.91 -1.46 7.95
N ILE A 69 2.62 -2.28 6.92
CA ILE A 69 1.63 -3.36 7.01
C ILE A 69 2.14 -4.43 7.98
N ILE A 70 3.41 -4.83 7.86
CA ILE A 70 4.03 -5.81 8.76
C ILE A 70 4.00 -5.26 10.19
N TRP A 71 4.43 -4.02 10.42
CA TRP A 71 4.44 -3.41 11.76
C TRP A 71 3.05 -3.31 12.37
N ALA A 72 2.05 -2.93 11.59
CA ALA A 72 0.67 -2.88 12.08
C ALA A 72 0.12 -4.26 12.43
N CYS A 73 0.42 -5.29 11.62
CA CYS A 73 0.09 -6.67 11.95
C CYS A 73 0.78 -7.14 13.24
N THR A 74 2.05 -6.78 13.44
CA THR A 74 2.80 -7.08 14.66
C THR A 74 2.19 -6.40 15.88
N ALA A 75 1.90 -5.10 15.79
CA ALA A 75 1.26 -4.34 16.88
C ALA A 75 -0.11 -4.95 17.26
N PHE A 76 -0.91 -5.32 16.25
CA PHE A 76 -2.19 -5.98 16.48
C PHE A 76 -2.03 -7.36 17.13
N ALA A 77 -1.06 -8.16 16.69
CA ALA A 77 -0.77 -9.47 17.26
C ALA A 77 -0.31 -9.36 18.73
N LEU A 78 0.56 -8.39 19.04
CA LEU A 78 0.99 -8.07 20.40
C LEU A 78 -0.21 -7.71 21.28
N PHE A 79 -1.04 -6.76 20.83
CA PHE A 79 -2.26 -6.37 21.56
C PHE A 79 -3.19 -7.57 21.81
N TYR A 80 -3.34 -8.46 20.84
CA TYR A 80 -4.18 -9.64 20.97
C TYR A 80 -3.62 -10.68 21.95
N ILE A 81 -2.29 -10.87 22.00
CA ILE A 81 -1.65 -11.73 23.00
C ILE A 81 -1.87 -11.20 24.41
N LEU A 82 -1.68 -9.89 24.62
CA LEU A 82 -1.90 -9.25 25.93
C LEU A 82 -3.32 -9.49 26.46
N ARG A 83 -4.29 -9.68 25.58
CA ARG A 83 -5.69 -10.01 25.93
C ARG A 83 -5.94 -11.51 26.08
N LYS A 84 -5.22 -12.37 25.35
CA LYS A 84 -5.48 -13.81 25.30
C LYS A 84 -4.21 -14.62 25.05
N ASN A 85 -3.70 -15.21 26.13
CA ASN A 85 -2.54 -16.10 26.12
C ASN A 85 -2.89 -17.44 25.47
N SER A 86 -2.45 -17.63 24.23
CA SER A 86 -2.48 -18.92 23.54
C SER A 86 -1.14 -19.13 22.86
N VAL A 87 -0.55 -20.31 23.04
CA VAL A 87 0.75 -20.70 22.46
C VAL A 87 0.80 -20.42 20.95
N ARG A 88 -0.29 -20.70 20.23
CA ARG A 88 -0.39 -20.42 18.79
C ARG A 88 -0.29 -18.93 18.46
N ASN A 89 -0.87 -18.05 19.28
CA ASN A 89 -0.77 -16.61 19.07
C ASN A 89 0.65 -16.11 19.37
N ILE A 90 1.29 -16.65 20.42
CA ILE A 90 2.67 -16.33 20.79
C ILE A 90 3.61 -16.63 19.62
N GLY A 91 3.51 -17.83 19.04
CA GLY A 91 4.30 -18.21 17.86
C GLY A 91 4.07 -17.26 16.67
N LEU A 92 2.82 -16.90 16.37
CA LEU A 92 2.49 -15.94 15.31
C LEU A 92 3.14 -14.57 15.54
N CYS A 93 3.03 -14.05 16.77
CA CYS A 93 3.62 -12.76 17.11
C CYS A 93 5.14 -12.79 17.08
N PHE A 94 5.76 -13.88 17.51
CA PHE A 94 7.21 -14.05 17.43
C PHE A 94 7.69 -13.98 15.97
N VAL A 95 7.01 -14.68 15.05
CA VAL A 95 7.33 -14.61 13.61
C VAL A 95 7.13 -13.19 13.07
N LEU A 96 6.02 -12.53 13.39
CA LEU A 96 5.75 -11.15 12.95
C LEU A 96 6.78 -10.15 13.51
N LEU A 97 7.24 -10.35 14.73
CA LEU A 97 8.30 -9.55 15.34
C LEU A 97 9.63 -9.75 14.60
N LEU A 98 10.02 -10.99 14.31
CA LEU A 98 11.20 -11.29 13.51
C LEU A 98 11.13 -10.66 12.12
N MET A 99 9.98 -10.76 11.44
CA MET A 99 9.75 -10.12 10.14
C MET A 99 9.85 -8.59 10.24
N SER A 100 9.33 -7.99 11.33
CA SER A 100 9.39 -6.55 11.57
C SER A 100 10.81 -6.07 11.80
N LEU A 101 11.58 -6.80 12.60
CA LEU A 101 12.99 -6.52 12.86
C LEU A 101 13.82 -6.66 11.58
N TRP A 102 13.61 -7.74 10.83
CA TRP A 102 14.29 -7.94 9.56
C TRP A 102 13.94 -6.85 8.54
N GLY A 103 12.66 -6.53 8.38
CA GLY A 103 12.21 -5.43 7.52
C GLY A 103 12.80 -4.08 7.94
N TYR A 104 12.89 -3.82 9.26
CA TYR A 104 13.55 -2.61 9.78
C TYR A 104 15.05 -2.57 9.44
N THR A 105 15.77 -3.70 9.53
CA THR A 105 17.18 -3.74 9.13
C THR A 105 17.37 -3.44 7.63
N LEU A 106 16.50 -3.99 6.77
CA LEU A 106 16.53 -3.72 5.33
C LEU A 106 16.21 -2.25 5.02
N PHE A 107 15.19 -1.70 5.68
CA PHE A 107 14.83 -0.29 5.57
C PHE A 107 15.98 0.62 5.97
N ARG A 108 16.70 0.26 7.04
CA ARG A 108 17.86 1.03 7.49
C ARG A 108 19.04 0.92 6.52
N THR A 109 19.22 -0.18 5.80
CA THR A 109 20.30 -0.25 4.80
C THR A 109 19.97 0.50 3.52
N ASP A 110 18.69 0.81 3.27
CA ASP A 110 18.22 1.42 2.02
C ASP A 110 18.03 2.94 2.13
N HIS A 111 19.08 3.65 2.55
CA HIS A 111 19.03 5.10 2.74
C HIS A 111 18.98 5.89 1.42
N GLY A 112 19.56 5.36 0.35
CA GLY A 112 19.68 6.07 -0.94
C GLY A 112 18.34 6.39 -1.59
N TYR A 113 17.44 5.41 -1.73
CA TYR A 113 16.11 5.65 -2.29
C TYR A 113 15.26 6.56 -1.40
N SER A 114 15.38 6.42 -0.08
CA SER A 114 14.69 7.29 0.88
C SER A 114 15.13 8.76 0.75
N ARG A 115 16.44 9.01 0.63
CA ARG A 115 17.00 10.36 0.43
C ARG A 115 16.59 10.93 -0.91
N LEU A 116 16.69 10.15 -1.99
CA LEU A 116 16.24 10.56 -3.32
C LEU A 116 14.75 10.98 -3.31
N ASN A 117 13.88 10.15 -2.72
CA ASN A 117 12.46 10.47 -2.57
C ASN A 117 12.25 11.73 -1.73
N PHE A 118 13.05 11.96 -0.69
CA PHE A 118 12.92 13.16 0.10
C PHE A 118 13.29 14.43 -0.68
N TYR A 119 14.37 14.40 -1.47
CA TYR A 119 14.72 15.52 -2.34
C TYR A 119 13.60 15.83 -3.35
N THR A 120 12.99 14.80 -3.95
CA THR A 120 11.89 15.02 -4.89
C THR A 120 10.64 15.56 -4.18
N VAL A 121 10.37 15.14 -2.94
CA VAL A 121 9.33 15.76 -2.09
C VAL A 121 9.63 17.23 -1.82
N LEU A 122 10.88 17.59 -1.48
CA LEU A 122 11.23 18.99 -1.26
C LEU A 122 11.03 19.80 -2.54
N ALA A 123 11.55 19.34 -3.67
CA ALA A 123 11.46 20.05 -4.95
C ALA A 123 10.01 20.26 -5.40
N ASP A 124 9.21 19.20 -5.42
CA ASP A 124 7.82 19.23 -5.90
C ASP A 124 6.90 19.96 -4.93
N GLN A 125 7.05 19.69 -3.62
CA GLN A 125 6.06 20.09 -2.63
C GLN A 125 6.44 21.34 -1.86
N ILE A 126 7.71 21.55 -1.54
CA ILE A 126 8.14 22.57 -0.57
C ILE A 126 8.72 23.78 -1.28
N MET A 127 9.68 23.59 -2.16
CA MET A 127 10.45 24.67 -2.80
C MET A 127 9.59 25.57 -3.70
N SER A 128 8.54 25.00 -4.29
CA SER A 128 7.59 25.67 -5.19
C SER A 128 6.61 26.61 -4.48
N ASN A 129 6.53 26.59 -3.15
CA ASN A 129 5.60 27.40 -2.37
C ASN A 129 6.33 28.21 -1.30
N ASP A 130 6.20 29.54 -1.34
CA ASP A 130 6.88 30.46 -0.42
C ASP A 130 6.60 30.14 1.06
N ALA A 131 5.32 29.94 1.41
CA ALA A 131 4.93 29.70 2.80
C ALA A 131 5.50 28.38 3.33
N ARG A 132 5.51 27.33 2.50
CA ARG A 132 6.09 26.03 2.86
C ARG A 132 7.60 26.14 3.03
N TYR A 133 8.29 26.76 2.07
CA TYR A 133 9.73 26.98 2.15
C TYR A 133 10.12 27.73 3.43
N GLN A 134 9.46 28.84 3.71
CA GLN A 134 9.71 29.65 4.91
C GLN A 134 9.45 28.87 6.19
N TRP A 135 8.40 28.06 6.23
CA TRP A 135 8.15 27.18 7.37
C TRP A 135 9.30 26.20 7.59
N PHE A 136 9.81 25.56 6.53
CA PHE A 136 10.93 24.63 6.64
C PHE A 136 12.21 25.32 7.11
N VAL A 137 12.50 26.53 6.61
CA VAL A 137 13.65 27.34 7.07
C VAL A 137 13.54 27.65 8.56
N GLN A 138 12.36 28.07 9.03
CA GLN A 138 12.09 28.31 10.45
C GLN A 138 12.24 27.05 11.32
N HIS A 139 12.16 25.86 10.72
CA HIS A 139 12.33 24.57 11.39
C HIS A 139 13.68 23.91 11.11
N GLY A 140 14.69 24.71 10.72
CA GLY A 140 16.09 24.29 10.67
C GLY A 140 16.61 23.92 9.29
N MET A 141 15.79 24.00 8.23
CA MET A 141 16.29 23.86 6.86
C MET A 141 17.21 25.04 6.51
N PRO A 142 18.41 24.81 5.94
CA PRO A 142 19.27 25.89 5.49
C PRO A 142 18.59 26.82 4.46
N ASP A 143 18.64 28.12 4.70
CA ASP A 143 18.15 29.15 3.77
C ASP A 143 19.20 29.40 2.68
N ILE A 144 19.01 28.74 1.55
CA ILE A 144 19.89 28.82 0.38
C ILE A 144 19.01 29.28 -0.80
N PRO A 145 19.07 30.57 -1.20
CA PRO A 145 18.13 31.16 -2.15
C PRO A 145 18.02 30.40 -3.50
N VAL A 146 19.13 29.86 -3.99
CA VAL A 146 19.19 29.16 -5.29
C VAL A 146 18.48 27.79 -5.27
N LEU A 147 18.22 27.19 -4.10
CA LEU A 147 17.52 25.89 -4.01
C LEU A 147 16.17 25.92 -4.71
N ARG A 148 15.49 27.05 -4.66
CA ARG A 148 14.12 27.22 -5.16
C ARG A 148 14.04 27.29 -6.68
N THR A 149 15.14 27.64 -7.32
CA THR A 149 15.25 27.72 -8.78
C THR A 149 15.87 26.47 -9.40
N SER A 150 16.41 25.56 -8.59
CA SER A 150 17.13 24.35 -9.03
C SER A 150 16.30 23.08 -8.84
N LEU A 151 15.13 23.03 -9.48
CA LEU A 151 14.17 21.92 -9.36
C LEU A 151 14.34 20.82 -10.42
N SER A 152 15.33 20.96 -11.32
CA SER A 152 15.66 19.97 -12.35
C SER A 152 16.54 18.85 -11.81
N TYR A 153 16.88 17.90 -12.68
CA TYR A 153 17.92 16.90 -12.46
C TYR A 153 19.21 17.33 -13.15
N ASP A 154 20.35 17.04 -12.53
CA ASP A 154 21.69 17.27 -13.07
C ASP A 154 22.30 15.93 -13.55
N TYR A 155 23.44 15.99 -14.25
CA TYR A 155 24.23 14.80 -14.54
C TYR A 155 25.08 14.43 -13.33
N VAL A 156 25.41 13.14 -13.18
CA VAL A 156 26.26 12.65 -12.09
C VAL A 156 27.62 13.36 -12.09
N ASP A 157 28.16 13.61 -13.28
CA ASP A 157 29.46 14.26 -13.47
C ASP A 157 29.47 15.75 -13.07
N ASP A 158 28.30 16.37 -12.91
CA ASP A 158 28.18 17.78 -12.50
C ASP A 158 28.25 17.96 -10.97
N VAL A 159 28.18 16.86 -10.20
CA VAL A 159 28.11 16.90 -8.72
C VAL A 159 29.44 16.46 -8.12
N ASP A 160 29.90 17.19 -7.10
CA ASP A 160 31.10 16.82 -6.34
C ASP A 160 31.03 15.35 -5.87
N PRO A 161 32.02 14.50 -6.20
CA PRO A 161 32.05 13.10 -5.78
C PRO A 161 31.95 12.91 -4.26
N ALA A 162 32.52 13.83 -3.46
CA ALA A 162 32.42 13.76 -2.00
C ALA A 162 30.98 14.00 -1.52
N LEU A 163 30.24 14.87 -2.21
CA LEU A 163 28.83 15.14 -1.93
C LEU A 163 27.93 13.97 -2.36
N LEU A 164 28.21 13.36 -3.51
CA LEU A 164 27.51 12.15 -3.95
C LEU A 164 27.74 10.98 -2.99
N ALA A 165 28.98 10.81 -2.50
CA ALA A 165 29.31 9.81 -1.50
C ALA A 165 28.60 10.05 -0.16
N LEU A 166 28.33 11.31 0.20
CA LEU A 166 27.56 11.66 1.40
C LEU A 166 26.06 11.35 1.23
N VAL A 167 25.48 11.66 0.07
CA VAL A 167 24.05 11.44 -0.18
C VAL A 167 23.72 9.97 -0.47
N GLU A 168 24.66 9.21 -1.03
CA GLU A 168 24.52 7.78 -1.37
C GLU A 168 23.31 7.49 -2.27
N LEU A 169 23.18 8.21 -3.40
CA LEU A 169 22.08 7.96 -4.34
C LEU A 169 22.15 6.55 -4.95
N PRO A 170 20.99 5.95 -5.31
CA PRO A 170 20.99 4.67 -6.02
C PRO A 170 21.74 4.75 -7.35
N VAL A 171 22.45 3.68 -7.69
CA VAL A 171 23.25 3.60 -8.92
C VAL A 171 22.37 3.85 -10.15
N GLY A 172 22.83 4.73 -11.04
CA GLY A 172 22.15 5.06 -12.29
C GLY A 172 20.98 6.05 -12.15
N GLN A 173 20.71 6.58 -10.95
CA GLN A 173 19.73 7.64 -10.77
C GLN A 173 20.38 9.02 -10.95
N PRO A 174 19.79 9.91 -11.77
CA PRO A 174 20.29 11.27 -11.89
C PRO A 174 20.07 12.04 -10.57
N PRO A 175 21.05 12.81 -10.09
CA PRO A 175 20.90 13.62 -8.88
C PRO A 175 19.94 14.79 -9.11
N PRO A 176 18.99 15.06 -8.21
CA PRO A 176 18.28 16.34 -8.18
C PRO A 176 19.29 17.51 -8.06
N ALA A 177 19.13 18.55 -8.89
CA ALA A 177 20.06 19.68 -8.96
C ALA A 177 20.24 20.41 -7.62
N MET A 178 19.20 20.35 -6.77
CA MET A 178 19.23 20.87 -5.40
C MET A 178 20.31 20.26 -4.51
N ILE A 179 20.79 19.04 -4.82
CA ILE A 179 21.93 18.42 -4.12
C ILE A 179 23.18 19.28 -4.37
N ARG A 180 23.51 19.53 -5.64
CA ARG A 180 24.69 20.30 -6.04
C ARG A 180 24.65 21.72 -5.49
N VAL A 181 23.53 22.42 -5.65
CA VAL A 181 23.44 23.83 -5.22
C VAL A 181 23.28 23.99 -3.70
N GLY A 182 22.68 23.00 -3.02
CA GLY A 182 22.55 22.99 -1.56
C GLY A 182 23.83 22.60 -0.84
N GLY A 183 24.71 21.84 -1.52
CA GLY A 183 26.00 21.40 -1.00
C GLY A 183 25.88 20.54 0.26
N THR A 184 27.01 20.41 0.97
CA THR A 184 27.16 19.55 2.15
C THR A 184 26.24 19.96 3.30
N GLN A 185 25.98 21.27 3.49
CA GLN A 185 25.13 21.75 4.58
C GLN A 185 23.69 21.27 4.41
N PHE A 186 23.12 21.44 3.21
CA PHE A 186 21.77 20.99 2.92
C PHE A 186 21.66 19.47 2.94
N ALA A 187 22.66 18.76 2.40
CA ALA A 187 22.70 17.30 2.44
C ALA A 187 22.71 16.74 3.87
N ASN A 188 23.53 17.34 4.76
CA ASN A 188 23.55 16.95 6.16
C ASN A 188 22.19 17.14 6.84
N TRP A 189 21.53 18.29 6.60
CA TRP A 189 20.18 18.52 7.14
C TRP A 189 19.15 17.51 6.61
N VAL A 190 19.19 17.17 5.32
CA VAL A 190 18.32 16.13 4.75
C VAL A 190 18.52 14.78 5.45
N ILE A 191 19.78 14.42 5.73
CA ILE A 191 20.14 13.16 6.38
C ILE A 191 19.72 13.13 7.86
N SER A 192 19.94 14.21 8.60
CA SER A 192 19.68 14.25 10.05
C SER A 192 18.21 14.56 10.39
N ASP A 193 17.63 15.55 9.72
CA ASP A 193 16.40 16.22 10.18
C ASP A 193 15.30 16.29 9.12
N GLY A 194 15.60 16.00 7.85
CA GLY A 194 14.68 16.15 6.73
C GLY A 194 13.31 15.48 6.96
N TRP A 195 13.30 14.16 7.07
CA TRP A 195 12.06 13.39 7.27
C TRP A 195 11.34 13.72 8.58
N SER A 196 12.07 14.03 9.65
CA SER A 196 11.48 14.37 10.94
C SER A 196 10.76 15.74 10.87
N THR A 197 11.37 16.70 10.16
CA THR A 197 10.81 18.03 9.89
C THR A 197 9.59 17.93 8.98
N TYR A 198 9.65 17.11 7.93
CA TYR A 198 8.50 16.86 7.05
C TYR A 198 7.34 16.17 7.79
N GLY A 199 7.62 15.23 8.69
CA GLY A 199 6.61 14.63 9.55
C GLY A 199 5.89 15.68 10.42
N LYS A 200 6.65 16.60 11.03
CA LYS A 200 6.08 17.74 11.79
C LYS A 200 5.25 18.65 10.89
N TYR A 201 5.70 18.91 9.66
CA TYR A 201 4.98 19.70 8.68
C TYR A 201 3.61 19.08 8.35
N VAL A 202 3.58 17.80 7.98
CA VAL A 202 2.33 17.07 7.67
C VAL A 202 1.35 17.08 8.85
N LEU A 203 1.85 16.90 10.07
CA LEU A 203 1.03 16.90 11.28
C LEU A 203 0.49 18.28 11.67
N SER A 204 1.22 19.35 11.39
CA SER A 204 0.80 20.74 11.63
C SER A 204 -0.11 21.27 10.51
N HIS A 205 0.04 20.78 9.27
CA HIS A 205 -0.70 21.22 8.08
C HIS A 205 -1.66 20.14 7.57
N LYS A 206 -2.55 19.66 8.45
CA LYS A 206 -3.45 18.53 8.15
C LYS A 206 -4.42 18.82 7.00
N SER A 207 -5.02 20.01 6.96
CA SER A 207 -5.96 20.41 5.91
C SER A 207 -5.30 20.45 4.53
N GLU A 208 -4.09 21.01 4.47
CA GLU A 208 -3.28 21.08 3.26
C GLU A 208 -2.85 19.68 2.79
N SER A 209 -2.40 18.85 3.71
CA SER A 209 -2.02 17.46 3.43
C SER A 209 -3.20 16.65 2.87
N LEU A 210 -4.39 16.80 3.47
CA LEU A 210 -5.62 16.16 2.98
C LEU A 210 -6.07 16.72 1.62
N SER A 211 -5.96 18.03 1.43
CA SER A 211 -6.27 18.67 0.14
C SER A 211 -5.36 18.13 -0.97
N ARG A 212 -4.07 17.95 -0.68
CA ARG A 212 -3.11 17.35 -1.62
C ARG A 212 -3.48 15.92 -1.96
N ILE A 213 -3.72 15.07 -0.97
CA ILE A 213 -4.15 13.66 -1.20
C ILE A 213 -5.39 13.64 -2.10
N ARG A 214 -6.38 14.49 -1.83
CA ARG A 214 -7.60 14.61 -2.63
C ARG A 214 -7.31 15.05 -4.05
N ALA A 215 -6.48 16.08 -4.24
CA ALA A 215 -6.11 16.60 -5.56
C ALA A 215 -5.38 15.56 -6.42
N LEU A 216 -4.58 14.69 -5.78
CA LEU A 216 -3.84 13.63 -6.46
C LEU A 216 -4.67 12.34 -6.64
N SER A 217 -5.82 12.19 -5.99
CA SER A 217 -6.61 10.94 -6.03
C SER A 217 -7.12 10.56 -7.41
N ASP A 218 -7.81 11.47 -8.08
CA ASP A 218 -8.35 11.20 -9.41
C ASP A 218 -7.26 10.92 -10.46
N PRO A 219 -6.20 11.75 -10.61
CA PRO A 219 -5.17 11.50 -11.62
C PRO A 219 -4.33 10.25 -11.33
N THR A 220 -4.27 9.75 -10.09
CA THR A 220 -3.46 8.58 -9.74
C THR A 220 -4.26 7.27 -9.72
N LEU A 221 -5.47 7.28 -9.17
CA LEU A 221 -6.30 6.08 -9.01
C LEU A 221 -7.14 5.77 -10.26
N SER A 222 -7.42 6.79 -11.08
CA SER A 222 -8.14 6.70 -12.36
C SER A 222 -7.56 7.64 -13.43
N PRO A 223 -6.28 7.44 -13.84
CA PRO A 223 -5.61 8.32 -14.79
C PRO A 223 -6.31 8.37 -16.16
N ILE A 224 -6.37 9.58 -16.73
CA ILE A 224 -7.05 9.87 -18.01
C ILE A 224 -6.20 9.39 -19.21
N ASN A 225 -4.87 9.38 -19.09
CA ASN A 225 -3.90 9.00 -20.13
C ASN A 225 -2.87 7.96 -19.61
N ASP A 226 -1.85 7.65 -20.42
CA ASP A 226 -0.79 6.64 -20.12
C ASP A 226 0.54 7.31 -19.72
N ASP A 227 0.55 8.64 -19.65
CA ASP A 227 1.75 9.49 -19.68
C ASP A 227 2.68 9.36 -18.45
N PHE A 228 2.31 8.54 -17.47
CA PHE A 228 3.12 8.28 -16.28
C PHE A 228 4.06 7.06 -16.41
N LEU A 229 4.08 6.40 -17.57
CA LEU A 229 5.13 5.44 -17.93
C LEU A 229 5.79 5.86 -19.26
N PRO A 230 7.10 5.63 -19.42
CA PRO A 230 7.84 6.01 -20.62
C PRO A 230 7.50 5.15 -21.86
N ILE A 231 6.43 4.36 -21.81
CA ILE A 231 6.03 3.45 -22.88
C ILE A 231 4.70 3.95 -23.44
N ASN A 232 4.73 4.38 -24.71
CA ASN A 232 3.53 4.71 -25.49
C ASN A 232 2.74 3.42 -25.79
N THR A 233 2.07 2.86 -24.79
CA THR A 233 1.22 1.68 -24.97
C THR A 233 -0.14 2.13 -25.50
N ARG A 234 -0.32 2.08 -26.82
CA ARG A 234 -1.62 2.27 -27.48
C ARG A 234 -2.49 1.03 -27.26
N PHE A 235 -3.04 0.82 -26.06
CA PHE A 235 -4.05 -0.23 -25.84
C PHE A 235 -5.48 0.32 -25.88
N SER A 236 -6.33 -0.49 -26.49
CA SER A 236 -7.60 -0.15 -27.15
C SER A 236 -8.86 -0.60 -26.41
N PHE A 237 -8.75 -1.03 -25.14
CA PHE A 237 -9.95 -1.29 -24.33
C PHE A 237 -10.52 0.01 -23.77
N ALA A 238 -11.83 0.20 -23.92
CA ALA A 238 -12.51 1.38 -23.44
C ALA A 238 -12.36 1.49 -21.91
N ARG A 239 -11.60 2.49 -21.44
CA ARG A 239 -11.36 2.72 -19.99
C ARG A 239 -12.65 2.87 -19.20
N THR A 240 -13.72 3.31 -19.86
CA THR A 240 -15.07 3.40 -19.32
C THR A 240 -15.59 2.06 -18.77
N LEU A 241 -15.13 0.92 -19.31
CA LEU A 241 -15.49 -0.42 -18.81
C LEU A 241 -14.95 -0.71 -17.41
N PHE A 242 -13.88 -0.03 -17.00
CA PHE A 242 -13.27 -0.23 -15.68
C PHE A 242 -13.72 0.79 -14.64
N GLY A 243 -14.45 1.84 -15.03
CA GLY A 243 -15.02 2.85 -14.13
C GLY A 243 -14.01 3.66 -13.31
N ASP A 244 -14.50 4.76 -12.74
CA ASP A 244 -13.75 5.57 -11.78
C ASP A 244 -13.54 4.79 -10.45
N TRP A 245 -12.44 5.06 -9.77
CA TRP A 245 -12.09 4.49 -8.47
C TRP A 245 -13.19 4.77 -7.43
N LYS A 246 -13.87 5.91 -7.54
CA LYS A 246 -15.01 6.29 -6.67
C LYS A 246 -16.17 5.31 -6.80
N THR A 247 -16.46 4.84 -8.01
CA THR A 247 -17.51 3.84 -8.25
C THR A 247 -17.18 2.53 -7.54
N TRP A 248 -15.93 2.07 -7.65
CA TRP A 248 -15.49 0.85 -6.95
C TRP A 248 -15.48 1.02 -5.44
N ALA A 249 -15.00 2.16 -4.93
CA ALA A 249 -15.03 2.45 -3.50
C ALA A 249 -16.47 2.48 -2.97
N GLY A 250 -17.40 3.10 -3.69
CA GLY A 250 -18.83 3.14 -3.35
C GLY A 250 -19.48 1.75 -3.36
N LEU A 251 -19.25 0.95 -4.42
CA LEU A 251 -19.74 -0.43 -4.51
C LEU A 251 -19.17 -1.31 -3.39
N GLY A 252 -17.87 -1.20 -3.13
CA GLY A 252 -17.19 -1.92 -2.06
C GLY A 252 -17.74 -1.56 -0.69
N LEU A 253 -17.94 -0.26 -0.41
CA LEU A 253 -18.51 0.21 0.84
C LEU A 253 -19.94 -0.31 1.04
N ALA A 254 -20.80 -0.20 0.03
CA ALA A 254 -22.16 -0.71 0.09
C ALA A 254 -22.19 -2.23 0.35
N ALA A 255 -21.33 -2.99 -0.33
CA ALA A 255 -21.20 -4.43 -0.13
C ALA A 255 -20.69 -4.78 1.29
N ILE A 256 -19.63 -4.12 1.77
CA ILE A 256 -19.11 -4.29 3.14
C ILE A 256 -20.20 -3.99 4.18
N THR A 257 -20.96 -2.90 4.01
CA THR A 257 -22.05 -2.54 4.93
C THR A 257 -23.16 -3.59 4.91
N SER A 258 -23.54 -4.11 3.73
CA SER A 258 -24.54 -5.18 3.65
C SER A 258 -24.12 -6.47 4.38
N MET A 259 -22.82 -6.74 4.49
CA MET A 259 -22.31 -7.90 5.23
C MET A 259 -22.56 -7.80 6.74
N LEU A 260 -22.74 -6.60 7.29
CA LEU A 260 -23.07 -6.39 8.71
C LEU A 260 -24.42 -7.03 9.10
N ILE A 261 -25.34 -7.14 8.14
CA ILE A 261 -26.65 -7.77 8.35
C ILE A 261 -26.49 -9.28 8.62
N ARG A 262 -25.39 -9.90 8.17
CA ARG A 262 -25.15 -11.34 8.27
C ARG A 262 -24.05 -11.65 9.28
N VAL A 263 -24.45 -12.07 10.49
CA VAL A 263 -23.52 -12.44 11.58
C VAL A 263 -22.46 -13.47 11.13
N SER A 264 -22.83 -14.41 10.26
CA SER A 264 -21.93 -15.44 9.71
C SER A 264 -20.75 -14.88 8.89
N ARG A 265 -20.84 -13.62 8.43
CA ARG A 265 -19.82 -12.94 7.61
C ARG A 265 -18.97 -11.94 8.39
N ARG A 266 -19.14 -11.85 9.73
CA ARG A 266 -18.47 -10.84 10.56
C ARG A 266 -16.94 -10.91 10.49
N ARG A 267 -16.35 -12.11 10.37
CA ARG A 267 -14.89 -12.26 10.23
C ARG A 267 -14.37 -11.70 8.91
N GLN A 268 -15.05 -12.01 7.81
CA GLN A 268 -14.68 -11.49 6.49
C GLN A 268 -14.89 -9.96 6.42
N PHE A 269 -15.95 -9.45 7.05
CA PHE A 269 -16.18 -8.01 7.19
C PHE A 269 -14.96 -7.31 7.83
N PHE A 270 -14.48 -7.82 8.98
CA PHE A 270 -13.31 -7.22 9.64
C PHE A 270 -12.03 -7.32 8.81
N ALA A 271 -11.83 -8.44 8.10
CA ALA A 271 -10.69 -8.58 7.21
C ALA A 271 -10.72 -7.57 6.05
N LEU A 272 -11.87 -7.37 5.42
CA LEU A 272 -12.04 -6.37 4.36
C LEU A 272 -11.84 -4.94 4.87
N CYS A 273 -12.38 -4.62 6.05
CA CYS A 273 -12.19 -3.30 6.68
C CYS A 273 -10.71 -3.05 7.01
N ALA A 274 -10.02 -4.05 7.57
CA ALA A 274 -8.60 -3.95 7.89
C ALA A 274 -7.78 -3.73 6.61
N MET A 275 -7.98 -4.56 5.58
CA MET A 275 -7.25 -4.40 4.31
C MET A 275 -7.56 -3.07 3.62
N SER A 276 -8.81 -2.61 3.64
CA SER A 276 -9.18 -1.29 3.07
C SER A 276 -8.50 -0.15 3.83
N SER A 277 -8.43 -0.24 5.16
CA SER A 277 -7.74 0.74 6.00
C SER A 277 -6.24 0.75 5.71
N PHE A 278 -5.62 -0.42 5.55
CA PHE A 278 -4.20 -0.52 5.17
C PHE A 278 -3.93 0.05 3.79
N THR A 279 -4.74 -0.29 2.80
CA THR A 279 -4.64 0.28 1.44
C THR A 279 -4.73 1.80 1.49
N LEU A 280 -5.66 2.36 2.28
CA LEU A 280 -5.79 3.81 2.44
C LEU A 280 -4.56 4.43 3.10
N VAL A 281 -4.03 3.84 4.18
CA VAL A 281 -2.83 4.36 4.87
C VAL A 281 -1.60 4.34 3.95
N VAL A 282 -1.36 3.22 3.26
CA VAL A 282 -0.24 3.10 2.31
C VAL A 282 -0.41 4.11 1.16
N TYR A 283 -1.62 4.27 0.66
CA TYR A 283 -1.92 5.26 -0.37
C TYR A 283 -1.62 6.68 0.10
N CYS A 284 -2.10 7.09 1.28
CA CYS A 284 -1.84 8.40 1.87
C CYS A 284 -0.32 8.64 2.06
N ILE A 285 0.41 7.64 2.53
CA ILE A 285 1.87 7.72 2.67
C ILE A 285 2.53 7.95 1.31
N ASN A 286 2.15 7.19 0.28
CA ASN A 286 2.72 7.37 -1.06
C ASN A 286 2.41 8.77 -1.64
N MET A 287 1.22 9.31 -1.41
CA MET A 287 0.84 10.65 -1.91
C MET A 287 1.61 11.79 -1.25
N LEU A 288 2.05 11.58 0.00
CA LEU A 288 2.82 12.58 0.74
C LEU A 288 4.33 12.36 0.55
N ALA A 289 4.81 11.13 0.63
CA ALA A 289 6.24 10.81 0.75
C ALA A 289 6.92 10.35 -0.56
N SER A 290 6.21 10.14 -1.67
CA SER A 290 6.82 9.65 -2.92
C SER A 290 7.18 10.74 -3.94
N GLY A 291 7.04 12.03 -3.60
CA GLY A 291 7.42 13.13 -4.51
C GLY A 291 6.77 12.97 -5.89
N ILE A 292 7.56 13.01 -6.96
CA ILE A 292 7.10 12.83 -8.35
C ILE A 292 6.73 11.38 -8.71
N GLU A 293 7.17 10.38 -7.93
CA GLU A 293 6.93 8.95 -8.18
C GLU A 293 5.57 8.47 -7.65
N HIS A 294 4.79 9.37 -7.05
CA HIS A 294 3.49 9.06 -6.47
C HIS A 294 2.50 8.36 -7.44
N PRO A 295 2.41 8.68 -8.75
CA PRO A 295 1.48 7.97 -9.64
C PRO A 295 1.88 6.52 -9.85
N ARG A 296 3.19 6.28 -9.98
CA ARG A 296 3.77 4.95 -10.14
C ARG A 296 3.47 4.08 -8.92
N HIS A 297 3.61 4.66 -7.73
CA HIS A 297 3.39 3.97 -6.45
C HIS A 297 1.90 3.79 -6.09
N ALA A 298 1.02 4.64 -6.63
CA ALA A 298 -0.43 4.55 -6.41
C ALA A 298 -1.11 3.40 -7.17
N SER A 299 -0.47 2.88 -8.22
CA SER A 299 -1.01 1.80 -9.06
C SER A 299 -1.46 0.57 -8.25
N ALA A 300 -0.64 0.15 -7.29
CA ALA A 300 -0.95 -0.97 -6.39
C ALA A 300 -2.20 -0.69 -5.53
N ALA A 301 -2.36 0.55 -5.04
CA ALA A 301 -3.55 0.95 -4.28
C ALA A 301 -4.80 0.98 -5.16
N ALA A 302 -4.69 1.47 -6.41
CA ALA A 302 -5.78 1.49 -7.36
C ALA A 302 -6.30 0.07 -7.70
N VAL A 303 -5.40 -0.91 -7.83
CA VAL A 303 -5.77 -2.31 -8.01
C VAL A 303 -6.37 -2.87 -6.72
N ALA A 304 -5.75 -2.62 -5.56
CA ALA A 304 -6.23 -3.08 -4.26
C ALA A 304 -7.67 -2.66 -3.97
N ILE A 305 -8.03 -1.39 -4.23
CA ILE A 305 -9.40 -0.87 -4.05
C ILE A 305 -10.39 -1.71 -4.86
N ARG A 306 -10.08 -1.99 -6.13
CA ARG A 306 -10.94 -2.77 -7.03
C ARG A 306 -11.05 -4.24 -6.59
N VAL A 307 -9.94 -4.87 -6.20
CA VAL A 307 -9.94 -6.25 -5.66
C VAL A 307 -10.77 -6.34 -4.39
N LEU A 308 -10.62 -5.39 -3.47
CA LEU A 308 -11.36 -5.34 -2.22
C LEU A 308 -12.85 -5.14 -2.46
N ALA A 309 -13.22 -4.21 -3.34
CA ALA A 309 -14.61 -3.96 -3.71
C ALA A 309 -15.24 -5.20 -4.36
N LEU A 310 -14.56 -5.84 -5.30
CA LEU A 310 -15.03 -7.06 -5.94
C LEU A 310 -15.19 -8.21 -4.93
N SER A 311 -14.20 -8.38 -4.05
CA SER A 311 -14.25 -9.39 -2.98
C SER A 311 -15.43 -9.16 -2.04
N ALA A 312 -15.67 -7.90 -1.67
CA ALA A 312 -16.81 -7.52 -0.84
C ALA A 312 -18.13 -7.85 -1.53
N VAL A 313 -18.30 -7.48 -2.80
CA VAL A 313 -19.50 -7.79 -3.59
C VAL A 313 -19.76 -9.30 -3.63
N VAL A 314 -18.74 -10.10 -3.96
CA VAL A 314 -18.86 -11.58 -4.01
C VAL A 314 -19.26 -12.15 -2.65
N LEU A 315 -18.69 -11.65 -1.56
CA LEU A 315 -18.99 -12.12 -0.20
C LEU A 315 -20.37 -11.65 0.31
N ALA A 316 -20.86 -10.51 -0.18
CA ALA A 316 -22.16 -9.95 0.14
C ALA A 316 -23.30 -10.70 -0.57
N LEU A 317 -23.06 -11.21 -1.78
CA LEU A 317 -24.06 -12.00 -2.51
C LEU A 317 -24.55 -13.19 -1.64
N PRO A 318 -25.87 -13.46 -1.64
CA PRO A 318 -26.38 -14.67 -1.00
C PRO A 318 -25.68 -15.86 -1.64
N GLY A 319 -24.87 -16.58 -0.85
CA GLY A 319 -24.33 -17.84 -1.33
C GLY A 319 -25.50 -18.73 -1.74
N ARG A 320 -25.39 -19.45 -2.87
CA ARG A 320 -26.25 -20.60 -3.10
C ARG A 320 -26.09 -21.47 -1.86
N ARG A 321 -27.12 -21.51 -1.00
CA ARG A 321 -27.23 -22.58 -0.01
C ARG A 321 -27.02 -23.84 -0.85
N SER A 322 -25.97 -24.61 -0.59
CA SER A 322 -26.02 -26.01 -0.99
C SER A 322 -27.29 -26.51 -0.33
N ALA A 323 -28.34 -26.68 -1.12
CA ALA A 323 -29.53 -27.35 -0.67
C ALA A 323 -29.05 -28.76 -0.30
N ILE A 324 -28.65 -28.94 0.96
CA ILE A 324 -28.62 -30.25 1.55
C ILE A 324 -30.10 -30.63 1.56
N PRO A 325 -30.51 -31.64 0.79
CA PRO A 325 -31.89 -32.09 0.83
C PRO A 325 -32.22 -32.39 2.30
N VAL A 326 -33.31 -31.83 2.79
CA VAL A 326 -33.74 -31.98 4.18
C VAL A 326 -34.19 -33.43 4.46
N ASP A 327 -34.25 -34.28 3.43
CA ASP A 327 -34.88 -35.60 3.48
C ASP A 327 -34.05 -36.72 4.12
N GLU A 328 -32.78 -36.50 4.50
CA GLU A 328 -31.95 -37.59 5.07
C GLU A 328 -31.86 -37.60 6.61
N PHE A 329 -32.46 -36.64 7.30
CA PHE A 329 -32.42 -36.58 8.78
C PHE A 329 -33.56 -37.32 9.49
N ASP A 330 -34.66 -37.62 8.79
CA ASP A 330 -35.81 -38.31 9.40
C ASP A 330 -35.74 -39.85 9.28
N ASP A 331 -34.98 -40.41 8.33
CA ASP A 331 -34.90 -41.88 8.17
C ASP A 331 -33.92 -42.56 9.14
N ALA A 332 -33.00 -41.80 9.75
CA ALA A 332 -32.01 -42.35 10.69
C ALA A 332 -32.52 -42.50 12.14
N ARG A 333 -33.67 -41.90 12.50
CA ARG A 333 -34.26 -42.01 13.85
C ARG A 333 -35.38 -43.03 13.99
N GLY A 334 -35.86 -43.61 12.88
CA GLY A 334 -37.01 -44.53 12.89
C GLY A 334 -36.69 -46.03 13.08
N LYS A 335 -35.43 -46.46 13.01
CA LYS A 335 -35.08 -47.90 13.02
C LYS A 335 -33.98 -48.22 14.04
N LYS A 336 -34.31 -48.30 15.34
CA LYS A 336 -33.57 -49.16 16.30
C LYS A 336 -34.22 -49.27 17.69
N THR A 337 -35.53 -49.51 17.77
CA THR A 337 -36.16 -50.01 19.01
C THR A 337 -37.28 -50.99 18.70
N SER A 338 -36.96 -52.13 18.09
CA SER A 338 -37.78 -53.34 18.25
C SER A 338 -36.98 -54.61 17.97
N ARG A 339 -36.62 -55.32 19.05
CA ARG A 339 -36.54 -56.78 19.19
C ARG A 339 -36.08 -57.04 20.64
N ALA A 340 -37.03 -57.40 21.53
CA ALA A 340 -37.54 -58.76 21.79
C ALA A 340 -36.50 -59.53 22.61
N ASP A 341 -36.76 -59.73 23.91
CA ASP A 341 -37.47 -60.88 24.52
C ASP A 341 -36.55 -62.10 24.67
#